data_AF-A0A0D8CF83-F1
#
_entry.id   AF-A0A0D8CF83-F1
#
_cell.length_a   1.000
_cell.length_b   1.000
_cell.length_c   1.000
_cell.angle_alpha   90.00
_cell.angle_beta   90.00
_cell.angle_gamma   90.00
#
_symmetry.space_group_name_H-M   'P 1'
#
loop_
_entity.id
_entity.type
_entity.pdbx_description
1 polymer ?
#
loop_
_entity_poly.entity_id
_entity_poly.type
_entity_poly.pdbx_seq_one_letter_code
_entity_poly.pdbx_strand_id
1 'polypeptide(L)'
;MSQDIRLKLTLRNDSDGPLHLSGLAPKDGWQSGPPNRLEANETVVCEITTAHTLAITLNYGTYHIGLQLSDDSFSIEPGDARVERQKLGGDVAEVVLALG
;
A
#
# COMPACT_ATOMS: atom_id res chain seq x y z
N MET A 1 5.75 1.63 -25.95
CA MET A 1 4.48 1.61 -25.19
C MET A 1 4.89 1.44 -23.74
N SER A 2 4.69 2.46 -22.91
CA SER A 2 4.95 2.32 -21.46
C SER A 2 3.91 1.35 -20.92
N GLN A 3 4.33 0.26 -20.29
CA GLN A 3 3.41 -0.61 -19.58
C GLN A 3 3.05 0.10 -18.29
N ASP A 4 1.79 0.47 -18.12
CA ASP A 4 1.33 1.04 -16.86
C ASP A 4 1.43 -0.03 -15.78
N ILE A 5 2.16 0.27 -14.71
CA ILE A 5 2.28 -0.60 -13.55
C ILE A 5 1.08 -0.35 -12.65
N ARG A 6 0.30 -1.39 -12.38
CA ARG A 6 -0.78 -1.36 -11.39
C ARG A 6 -0.34 -2.04 -10.10
N LEU A 7 -0.55 -1.38 -8.97
CA LEU A 7 -0.37 -1.94 -7.64
C LEU A 7 -1.73 -2.05 -6.94
N LYS A 8 -1.99 -3.24 -6.42
CA LYS A 8 -3.10 -3.53 -5.51
C LYS A 8 -2.56 -3.70 -4.10
N LEU A 9 -2.91 -2.77 -3.22
CA LEU A 9 -2.48 -2.73 -1.83
C LEU A 9 -3.67 -3.02 -0.91
N THR A 10 -3.62 -4.15 -0.22
CA THR A 10 -4.58 -4.50 0.82
C THR A 10 -4.01 -4.11 2.17
N LEU A 11 -4.73 -3.27 2.91
CA LEU A 11 -4.41 -2.86 4.27
C LEU A 11 -5.40 -3.52 5.22
N ARG A 12 -4.90 -4.29 6.19
CA ARG A 12 -5.71 -4.87 7.27
C ARG A 12 -5.31 -4.23 8.59
N ASN A 13 -6.27 -3.74 9.36
CA ASN A 13 -6.04 -3.30 10.72
C ASN A 13 -6.18 -4.48 11.68
N ASP A 14 -5.06 -5.00 12.16
CA ASP A 14 -5.00 -6.06 13.18
C ASP A 14 -4.94 -5.50 14.60
N SER A 15 -4.87 -4.17 14.77
CA SER A 15 -4.84 -3.55 16.09
C SER A 15 -6.23 -3.52 16.76
N ASP A 16 -6.24 -3.37 18.09
CA ASP A 16 -7.46 -3.30 18.89
C ASP A 16 -8.28 -2.00 18.69
N GLY A 17 -7.76 -1.02 17.93
CA GLY A 17 -8.37 0.30 17.77
C GLY A 17 -8.33 0.84 16.33
N PRO A 18 -9.02 1.95 16.05
CA PRO A 18 -8.98 2.57 14.73
C PRO A 18 -7.61 3.19 14.45
N LEU A 19 -7.12 3.03 13.22
CA LEU A 19 -5.91 3.69 12.73
C LEU A 19 -6.28 4.88 11.85
N HIS A 20 -5.56 5.98 12.02
CA HIS A 20 -5.76 7.21 11.27
C HIS A 20 -4.62 7.44 10.30
N LEU A 21 -4.96 7.70 9.03
CA LEU A 21 -4.00 8.06 8.00
C LEU A 21 -3.45 9.45 8.32
N SER A 22 -2.16 9.54 8.60
CA SER A 22 -1.44 10.78 8.88
C SER A 22 -0.54 11.21 7.73
N GLY A 23 -0.23 10.30 6.81
CA GLY A 23 0.65 10.55 5.67
C GLY A 23 0.32 9.64 4.49
N LEU A 24 0.22 10.25 3.31
CA LEU A 24 0.04 9.55 2.04
C LEU A 24 0.84 10.27 0.96
N ALA A 25 1.75 9.53 0.33
CA ALA A 25 2.43 9.92 -0.90
C ALA A 25 2.48 8.70 -1.84
N PRO A 26 2.29 8.85 -3.16
CA PRO A 26 1.76 10.04 -3.82
C PRO A 26 0.29 10.27 -3.42
N LYS A 27 -0.20 11.51 -3.56
CA LYS A 27 -1.62 11.84 -3.31
C LYS A 27 -2.52 11.56 -4.52
N ASP A 28 -1.91 11.55 -5.71
CA ASP A 28 -2.58 11.36 -6.99
C ASP A 28 -2.23 10.00 -7.61
N GLY A 29 -2.99 9.59 -8.63
CA GLY A 29 -2.78 8.30 -9.33
C GLY A 29 -3.53 7.12 -8.71
N TRP A 30 -4.16 7.31 -7.55
CA TRP A 30 -5.03 6.32 -6.93
C TRP A 30 -6.34 6.19 -7.70
N GLN A 31 -6.66 4.96 -8.10
CA GLN A 31 -8.00 4.58 -8.55
C GLN A 31 -8.92 4.37 -7.35
N SER A 32 -8.38 3.77 -6.28
CA SER A 32 -9.01 3.65 -4.97
C SER A 32 -7.95 3.96 -3.92
N GLY A 33 -8.04 5.13 -3.30
CA GLY A 33 -7.07 5.59 -2.31
C GLY A 33 -7.26 4.96 -0.93
N PRO A 34 -6.20 4.95 -0.09
CA PRO A 34 -6.31 4.50 1.28
C PRO A 34 -7.22 5.43 2.10
N PRO A 35 -8.11 4.88 2.96
CA PRO A 35 -9.08 5.66 3.71
C PRO A 35 -8.42 6.44 4.85
N ASN A 36 -8.98 7.60 5.21
CA ASN A 36 -8.45 8.41 6.31
C ASN A 36 -8.52 7.72 7.68
N ARG A 37 -9.43 6.75 7.84
CA ARG A 37 -9.65 5.97 9.05
C ARG A 37 -9.86 4.52 8.66
N LEU A 38 -9.18 3.62 9.36
CA LEU A 38 -9.29 2.18 9.21
C LEU A 38 -9.73 1.61 10.57
N GLU A 39 -10.94 1.09 10.67
CA GLU A 39 -11.49 0.53 11.92
C GLU A 39 -10.76 -0.75 12.32
N ALA A 40 -10.85 -1.14 13.60
CA ALA A 40 -10.25 -2.38 14.09
C ALA A 40 -10.81 -3.59 13.34
N ASN A 41 -9.94 -4.52 12.92
CA ASN A 41 -10.25 -5.68 12.08
C ASN A 41 -10.79 -5.33 10.67
N GLU A 42 -10.72 -4.07 10.25
CA GLU A 42 -11.12 -3.65 8.91
C GLU A 42 -10.05 -4.03 7.88
N THR A 43 -10.49 -4.47 6.70
CA THR A 43 -9.62 -4.72 5.55
C THR A 43 -10.07 -3.85 4.39
N VAL A 44 -9.15 -3.06 3.84
CA VAL A 44 -9.41 -2.18 2.70
C VAL A 44 -8.44 -2.46 1.57
N VAL A 45 -8.95 -2.41 0.35
CA VAL A 45 -8.20 -2.62 -0.88
C VAL A 45 -8.04 -1.29 -1.60
N CYS A 46 -6.79 -0.91 -1.81
CA CYS A 46 -6.37 0.31 -2.48
C CYS A 46 -5.71 -0.06 -3.81
N GLU A 47 -5.93 0.76 -4.83
CA GLU A 47 -5.37 0.53 -6.16
C GLU A 47 -4.81 1.82 -6.73
N ILE A 48 -3.61 1.74 -7.28
CA ILE A 48 -2.89 2.86 -7.89
C ILE A 48 -2.17 2.38 -9.15
N THR A 49 -2.17 3.24 -10.16
CA THR A 49 -1.52 2.98 -11.45
C THR A 49 -0.48 4.07 -11.72
N THR A 50 0.72 3.67 -12.17
CA THR A 50 1.80 4.56 -12.59
C THR A 50 2.35 4.14 -13.94
N ALA A 51 3.08 5.02 -14.63
CA ALA A 51 3.66 4.72 -15.94
C ALA A 51 5.02 4.00 -15.91
N HIS A 52 5.79 4.12 -14.82
CA HIS A 52 7.19 3.64 -14.79
C HIS A 52 7.71 3.24 -13.40
N THR A 53 7.48 4.10 -12.40
CA THR A 53 7.98 3.87 -11.04
C THR A 53 6.95 4.40 -10.06
N LEU A 54 6.75 3.65 -8.98
CA LEU A 54 5.81 3.97 -7.93
C LEU A 54 6.52 3.86 -6.60
N ALA A 55 6.64 4.98 -5.91
CA ALA A 55 7.09 5.02 -4.53
C ALA A 55 5.91 5.50 -3.69
N ILE A 56 5.38 4.64 -2.82
CA ILE A 56 4.30 4.96 -1.90
C ILE A 56 4.85 5.06 -0.49
N THR A 57 4.42 6.09 0.23
CA THR A 57 4.61 6.22 1.67
C THR A 57 3.26 6.35 2.32
N LEU A 58 2.95 5.45 3.25
CA LEU A 58 1.71 5.45 4.04
C LEU A 58 2.07 5.50 5.51
N ASN A 59 1.41 6.40 6.23
CA ASN A 59 1.51 6.47 7.69
C ASN A 59 0.13 6.29 8.30
N TYR A 60 -0.06 5.21 9.05
CA TYR A 60 -1.28 4.94 9.83
C TYR A 60 -0.92 4.92 11.31
N GLY A 61 -1.29 5.96 12.06
CA GLY A 61 -0.85 6.10 13.45
C GLY A 61 0.67 6.08 13.56
N THR A 62 1.23 5.05 14.21
CA THR A 62 2.68 4.80 14.36
C THR A 62 3.27 3.95 13.23
N TYR A 63 2.45 3.34 12.39
CA TYR A 63 2.90 2.45 11.31
C TYR A 63 3.35 3.27 10.10
N HIS A 64 4.66 3.27 9.85
CA HIS A 64 5.29 3.90 8.70
C HIS A 64 5.63 2.86 7.63
N ILE A 65 5.06 2.99 6.44
CA ILE A 65 5.15 2.00 5.37
C ILE A 65 5.67 2.68 4.11
N GLY A 66 6.82 2.22 3.62
CA GLY A 66 7.35 2.50 2.30
C GLY A 66 7.11 1.34 1.34
N LEU A 67 6.67 1.62 0.12
CA LEU A 67 6.57 0.65 -0.97
C LEU A 67 7.27 1.26 -2.17
N GLN A 68 8.18 0.53 -2.80
CA GLN A 68 8.83 0.95 -4.02
C GLN A 68 8.67 -0.13 -5.09
N LEU A 69 8.14 0.25 -6.24
CA LEU A 69 7.86 -0.62 -7.36
C LEU A 69 8.42 0.01 -8.63
N SER A 70 9.22 -0.76 -9.36
CA SER A 70 9.74 -0.44 -10.68
C SER A 70 9.59 -1.66 -11.59
N ASP A 71 9.83 -1.48 -12.90
CA ASP A 71 9.69 -2.55 -13.91
C ASP A 71 10.38 -3.87 -13.50
N ASP A 72 11.58 -3.78 -12.92
CA ASP A 72 12.39 -4.94 -12.56
C ASP A 72 12.50 -5.20 -11.04
N SER A 73 11.94 -4.34 -10.20
CA SER A 73 12.18 -4.43 -8.76
C SER A 73 10.97 -4.05 -7.91
N PHE A 74 10.86 -4.72 -6.78
CA PHE A 74 9.84 -4.42 -5.79
C PHE A 74 10.44 -4.53 -4.39
N SER A 75 10.29 -3.46 -3.62
CA SER A 75 10.80 -3.34 -2.25
C SER A 75 9.68 -2.85 -1.34
N ILE A 76 9.62 -3.40 -0.14
CA ILE A 76 8.71 -2.96 0.92
C ILE A 76 9.55 -2.62 2.15
N GLU A 77 9.34 -1.42 2.68
CA GLU A 77 9.78 -0.99 4.00
C GLU A 77 8.55 -0.94 4.91
N PRO A 78 8.14 -2.06 5.52
CA PRO A 78 6.85 -2.11 6.21
C PRO A 78 6.86 -1.38 7.57
N GLY A 79 8.04 -0.97 8.07
CA GLY A 79 8.21 -0.43 9.40
C GLY A 79 7.73 -1.44 10.45
N ASP A 80 6.76 -1.03 11.27
CA ASP A 80 6.11 -1.88 12.27
C ASP A 80 4.95 -2.72 11.70
N ALA A 81 4.59 -2.55 10.42
CA ALA A 81 3.57 -3.37 9.78
C ALA A 81 4.12 -4.77 9.43
N ARG A 82 3.22 -5.76 9.31
CA ARG A 82 3.56 -7.10 8.86
C ARG A 82 3.19 -7.30 7.40
N VAL A 83 4.15 -7.70 6.57
CA VAL A 83 3.89 -8.12 5.18
C VAL A 83 3.31 -9.54 5.20
N GLU A 84 2.04 -9.69 4.84
CA GLU A 84 1.40 -11.01 4.77
C GLU A 84 1.56 -11.65 3.40
N ARG A 85 1.51 -10.84 2.34
CA ARG A 85 1.65 -11.32 0.97
C ARG A 85 2.30 -10.26 0.10
N GLN A 86 3.21 -10.70 -0.75
CA GLN A 86 3.79 -9.90 -1.81
C GLN A 86 3.86 -10.72 -3.08
N LYS A 87 3.43 -10.14 -4.20
CA LYS A 87 3.49 -10.76 -5.51
C LYS A 87 3.82 -9.70 -6.56
N LEU A 88 4.86 -9.97 -7.33
CA LEU A 88 5.25 -9.18 -8.49
C LEU A 88 5.05 -10.05 -9.75
N GLY A 89 4.18 -9.63 -10.67
CA GLY A 89 4.10 -10.24 -12.01
C GLY A 89 2.72 -10.27 -12.66
N GLY A 90 2.70 -10.23 -14.00
CA GLY A 90 1.53 -10.47 -14.84
C GLY A 90 0.54 -9.30 -14.92
N ASP A 91 1.05 -8.07 -15.11
CA ASP A 91 0.32 -6.79 -15.23
C ASP A 91 -0.11 -6.12 -13.91
N VAL A 92 -0.15 -6.83 -12.78
CA VAL A 92 -0.53 -6.26 -11.47
C VAL A 92 0.38 -6.75 -10.35
N ALA A 93 0.96 -5.83 -9.60
CA ALA A 93 1.61 -6.12 -8.33
C ALA A 93 0.58 -6.19 -7.20
N GLU A 94 0.69 -7.16 -6.30
CA GLU A 94 -0.21 -7.33 -5.15
C GLU A 94 0.57 -7.32 -3.84
N VAL A 95 0.09 -6.56 -2.86
CA VAL A 95 0.68 -6.44 -1.52
C VAL A 95 -0.42 -6.50 -0.49
N VAL A 96 -0.22 -7.30 0.56
CA VAL A 96 -1.12 -7.37 1.71
C VAL A 96 -0.30 -7.05 2.96
N LEU A 97 -0.71 -6.00 3.67
CA LEU A 97 -0.11 -5.53 4.91
C LEU A 97 -1.11 -5.65 6.05
N ALA A 98 -0.65 -6.19 7.18
CA ALA A 98 -1.36 -6.14 8.45
C ALA A 98 -0.73 -5.06 9.35
N LEU A 99 -1.58 -4.19 9.89
CA LEU A 99 -1.28 -3.05 10.74
C LEU A 99 -1.79 -3.36 12.14
N GLY A 100 -0.96 -3.89 13.04
CA GLY A 100 -1.40 -4.33 14.36
C GLY A 100 -0.35 -5.04 15.17
#